data_AF-A0A2L0N6B9-F1
#
_entry.id   AF-A0A2L0N6B9-F1
#
_cell.length_a   1.000
_cell.length_b   1.000
_cell.length_c   1.000
_cell.angle_alpha   90.00
_cell.angle_beta   90.00
_cell.angle_gamma   90.00
#
_symmetry.space_group_name_H-M   'P 1'
#
loop_
_entity.id
_entity.type
_entity.pdbx_description
1 polymer ?
#
loop_
_entity_poly.entity_id
_entity_poly.type
_entity_poly.pdbx_seq_one_letter_code
_entity_poly.pdbx_strand_id
1 'polypeptide(L)'
;MGEIAGELMTLFADGFLRRLHVARTRRRLAAGRPVRVPCSARSDRPGWQRAYVNGRLHITPGAAVVGFGSRVVGHNELAAGGSFHEPEPDTWYSQDWAATTYRPPGGGLPVHLQVDSRYLPLVQAALTDPGPFGKADPTGFGIRPGCVRLVSRE
;
A
#
# COMPACT_ATOMS: atom_id res chain seq x y z
N MET A 1 1.33 -40.63 -9.01
CA MET A 1 0.05 -39.90 -8.99
C MET A 1 -0.23 -39.18 -7.65
N GLY A 2 0.78 -38.98 -6.77
CA GLY A 2 0.62 -38.25 -5.49
C GLY A 2 1.12 -36.80 -5.51
N GLU A 3 2.03 -36.46 -6.43
CA GLU A 3 2.63 -35.11 -6.52
C GLU A 3 1.64 -34.04 -7.00
N ILE A 4 0.67 -34.41 -7.85
CA ILE A 4 -0.35 -33.49 -8.36
C ILE A 4 -1.28 -32.99 -7.24
N ALA A 5 -1.59 -33.84 -6.25
CA ALA A 5 -2.46 -33.46 -5.13
C ALA A 5 -1.76 -32.49 -4.15
N GLY A 6 -0.44 -32.64 -3.97
CA GLY A 6 0.37 -31.75 -3.14
C GLY A 6 0.48 -30.35 -3.75
N GLU A 7 0.73 -30.25 -5.05
CA GLU A 7 0.76 -28.96 -5.74
C GLU A 7 -0.60 -28.26 -5.76
N LEU A 8 -1.70 -29.00 -5.99
CA LEU A 8 -3.05 -28.45 -5.90
C LEU A 8 -3.35 -27.92 -4.49
N MET A 9 -3.07 -28.70 -3.44
CA MET A 9 -3.26 -28.29 -2.05
C MET A 9 -2.47 -27.02 -1.72
N THR A 10 -1.26 -26.87 -2.26
CA THR A 10 -0.41 -25.70 -2.02
C THR A 10 -0.98 -24.45 -2.70
N LEU A 11 -1.49 -24.60 -3.92
CA LEU A 11 -2.19 -23.53 -4.65
C LEU A 11 -3.50 -23.12 -3.96
N PHE A 12 -4.29 -24.08 -3.48
CA PHE A 12 -5.52 -23.80 -2.73
C PHE A 12 -5.24 -23.17 -1.37
N ALA A 13 -4.21 -23.62 -0.67
CA ALA A 13 -3.80 -23.06 0.61
C ALA A 13 -3.33 -21.61 0.46
N ASP A 14 -2.49 -21.29 -0.54
CA ASP A 14 -2.07 -19.90 -0.79
C ASP A 14 -3.27 -19.02 -1.18
N GLY A 15 -4.15 -19.53 -2.05
CA GLY A 15 -5.40 -18.86 -2.43
C GLY A 15 -6.31 -18.55 -1.22
N PHE A 16 -6.46 -19.50 -0.30
CA PHE A 16 -7.30 -19.37 0.89
C PHE A 16 -6.67 -18.44 1.94
N LEU A 17 -5.37 -18.58 2.21
CA LEU A 17 -4.64 -17.70 3.13
C LEU A 17 -4.67 -16.25 2.66
N ARG A 18 -4.55 -16.01 1.35
CA ARG A 18 -4.69 -14.66 0.76
C ARG A 18 -6.11 -14.13 0.94
N ARG A 19 -7.15 -14.92 0.70
CA ARG A 19 -8.55 -14.50 0.94
C ARG A 19 -8.82 -14.16 2.39
N LEU A 20 -8.34 -14.99 3.33
CA LEU A 20 -8.45 -14.71 4.76
C LEU A 20 -7.72 -13.43 5.15
N HIS A 21 -6.53 -13.20 4.59
CA HIS A 21 -5.79 -11.97 4.82
C HIS A 21 -6.56 -10.76 4.29
N VAL A 22 -7.09 -10.81 3.06
CA VAL A 22 -7.94 -9.73 2.52
C VAL A 22 -9.13 -9.45 3.43
N ALA A 23 -9.85 -10.48 3.87
CA ALA A 23 -10.99 -10.33 4.77
C ALA A 23 -10.58 -9.71 6.12
N ARG A 24 -9.45 -10.13 6.68
CA ARG A 24 -8.90 -9.57 7.93
C ARG A 24 -8.46 -8.12 7.74
N THR A 25 -7.83 -7.80 6.62
CA THR A 25 -7.41 -6.44 6.26
C THR A 25 -8.62 -5.53 6.13
N ARG A 26 -9.67 -5.97 5.44
CA ARG A 26 -10.94 -5.24 5.33
C ARG A 26 -11.58 -4.99 6.70
N ARG A 27 -11.66 -6.02 7.57
CA ARG A 27 -12.18 -5.86 8.94
C ARG A 27 -11.36 -4.89 9.78
N ARG A 28 -10.04 -4.93 9.66
CA ARG A 28 -9.14 -4.01 10.39
C ARG A 28 -9.29 -2.57 9.91
N LEU A 29 -9.35 -2.35 8.60
CA LEU A 29 -9.58 -1.03 8.02
C LEU A 29 -10.93 -0.46 8.46
N ALA A 30 -12.00 -1.28 8.42
CA ALA A 30 -13.32 -0.88 8.91
C ALA A 30 -13.33 -0.55 10.42
N ALA A 31 -12.45 -1.19 11.19
CA ALA A 31 -12.24 -0.91 12.61
C ALA A 31 -11.23 0.23 12.88
N GLY A 32 -10.83 1.01 11.86
CA GLY A 32 -9.88 2.11 12.00
C GLY A 32 -8.44 1.68 12.33
N ARG A 33 -8.09 0.41 12.17
CA ARG A 33 -6.76 -0.12 12.51
C ARG A 33 -5.83 -0.08 11.31
N PRO A 34 -4.55 0.28 11.50
CA PRO A 34 -3.56 0.26 10.42
C PRO A 34 -3.29 -1.17 9.94
N VAL A 35 -3.01 -1.28 8.64
CA VAL A 35 -2.75 -2.53 7.92
C VAL A 35 -1.56 -2.40 6.97
N ARG A 36 -1.00 -3.55 6.58
CA ARG A 36 0.07 -3.63 5.60
C ARG A 36 -0.38 -4.48 4.43
N VAL A 37 -0.37 -3.90 3.23
CA VAL A 37 -0.77 -4.57 1.99
C VAL A 37 0.48 -4.83 1.16
N PRO A 38 0.77 -6.09 0.77
CA PRO A 38 1.89 -6.38 -0.13
C PRO A 38 1.60 -5.79 -1.51
N CYS A 39 2.57 -5.08 -2.08
CA CYS A 39 2.45 -4.50 -3.41
C CYS A 39 3.85 -4.27 -4.00
N SER A 40 3.89 -3.96 -5.28
CA SER A 40 5.08 -3.51 -5.98
C SER A 40 4.82 -2.14 -6.57
N ALA A 41 5.81 -1.26 -6.53
CA ALA A 41 5.62 0.12 -6.97
C ALA A 41 6.81 0.62 -7.78
N ARG A 42 6.55 1.46 -8.77
CA ARG A 42 7.55 2.23 -9.52
C ARG A 42 7.09 3.67 -9.70
N SER A 43 8.04 4.58 -9.82
CA SER A 43 7.77 5.98 -10.14
C SER A 43 9.02 6.65 -10.69
N ASP A 44 8.84 7.65 -11.54
CA ASP A 44 9.93 8.50 -12.05
C ASP A 44 10.32 9.63 -11.09
N ARG A 45 9.74 9.64 -9.88
CA ARG A 45 10.06 10.60 -8.83
C ARG A 45 11.53 10.49 -8.38
N PRO A 46 12.16 11.61 -7.98
CA PRO A 46 13.43 11.58 -7.26
C PRO A 46 13.31 10.68 -6.02
N GLY A 47 14.29 9.79 -5.83
CA GLY A 47 14.28 8.81 -4.73
C GLY A 47 13.47 7.53 -4.99
N TRP A 48 12.78 7.43 -6.12
CA TRP A 48 12.09 6.20 -6.54
C TRP A 48 12.87 5.42 -7.59
N GLN A 49 12.55 4.13 -7.73
CA GLN A 49 13.05 3.33 -8.84
C GLN A 49 12.09 3.34 -10.02
N ARG A 50 12.68 3.40 -11.22
CA ARG A 50 11.98 3.29 -12.51
C ARG A 50 11.52 1.85 -12.80
N ALA A 51 12.08 0.87 -12.11
CA ALA A 51 11.65 -0.52 -12.12
C ALA A 51 10.66 -0.80 -10.98
N TYR A 52 9.78 -1.79 -11.16
CA TYR A 52 8.88 -2.24 -10.09
C TYR A 52 9.68 -2.84 -8.93
N VAL A 53 9.48 -2.28 -7.74
CA VAL A 53 10.11 -2.79 -6.53
C VAL A 53 9.07 -3.38 -5.61
N ASN A 54 9.32 -4.60 -5.15
CA ASN A 54 8.49 -5.27 -4.17
C ASN A 54 8.59 -4.56 -2.81
N GLY A 55 7.44 -4.35 -2.18
CA GLY A 55 7.32 -3.66 -0.91
C GLY A 55 5.98 -3.91 -0.24
N ARG A 56 5.60 -2.98 0.64
CA ARG A 56 4.32 -3.00 1.35
C ARG A 56 3.78 -1.58 1.48
N LEU A 57 2.50 -1.41 1.18
CA LEU A 57 1.74 -0.22 1.54
C LEU A 57 1.29 -0.31 2.99
N HIS A 58 1.59 0.72 3.75
CA HIS A 58 1.18 0.91 5.14
C HIS A 58 0.01 1.87 5.12
N ILE A 59 -1.19 1.32 5.25
CA ILE A 59 -2.44 2.07 5.19
C ILE A 59 -2.91 2.31 6.61
N THR A 60 -3.04 3.58 6.97
CA THR A 60 -3.66 4.02 8.22
C THR A 60 -4.97 4.72 7.85
N PRO A 61 -6.13 4.20 8.26
CA PRO A 61 -7.41 4.84 7.98
C PRO A 61 -7.45 6.30 8.45
N GLY A 62 -7.90 7.22 7.60
CA GLY A 62 -7.98 8.66 7.90
C GLY A 62 -6.65 9.42 7.85
N ALA A 63 -5.54 8.76 7.53
CA ALA A 63 -4.27 9.46 7.34
C ALA A 63 -4.22 10.15 5.97
N ALA A 64 -3.69 11.38 5.94
CA ALA A 64 -3.46 12.11 4.70
C ALA A 64 -2.36 11.50 3.81
N VAL A 65 -1.60 10.53 4.33
CA VAL A 65 -0.52 9.84 3.62
C VAL A 65 -0.58 8.34 3.85
N VAL A 66 -0.22 7.60 2.81
CA VAL A 66 0.01 6.14 2.82
C VAL A 66 1.50 5.91 2.60
N GLY A 67 2.12 5.13 3.47
CA GLY A 67 3.55 4.85 3.37
C GLY A 67 3.83 3.63 2.50
N PHE A 68 4.69 3.74 1.49
CA PHE A 68 5.27 2.61 0.78
C PHE A 68 6.63 2.27 1.38
N GLY A 69 6.78 1.06 1.92
CA GLY A 69 8.05 0.54 2.43
C GLY A 69 8.62 -0.53 1.52
N SER A 70 9.87 -0.35 1.08
CA SER A 70 10.66 -1.39 0.40
C SER A 70 12.06 -1.47 1.01
N ARG A 71 12.68 -2.65 0.92
CA ARG A 71 14.09 -2.82 1.30
C ARG A 71 15.05 -2.05 0.40
N VAL A 72 14.68 -1.83 -0.86
CA VAL A 72 15.58 -1.23 -1.87
C VAL A 72 15.43 0.29 -1.92
N VAL A 73 14.20 0.79 -1.81
CA VAL A 73 13.88 2.22 -1.94
C VAL A 73 13.66 2.89 -0.56
N GLY A 74 13.69 2.12 0.52
CA GLY A 74 13.38 2.62 1.86
C GLY A 74 11.89 2.93 2.04
N HIS A 75 11.59 3.96 2.81
CA HIS A 75 10.21 4.39 3.08
C HIS A 75 9.88 5.65 2.28
N ASN A 76 8.79 5.61 1.53
CA ASN A 76 8.29 6.72 0.74
C ASN A 76 6.84 7.00 1.10
N GLU A 77 6.43 8.26 1.12
CA GLU A 77 5.05 8.65 1.44
C GLU A 77 4.28 9.02 0.17
N LEU A 78 3.03 8.58 0.11
CA LEU A 78 2.07 8.88 -0.95
C LEU A 78 0.93 9.66 -0.33
N ALA A 79 0.72 10.90 -0.76
CA ALA A 79 -0.46 11.67 -0.35
C ALA A 79 -1.73 10.92 -0.78
N ALA A 80 -2.69 10.78 0.12
CA ALA A 80 -4.03 10.25 -0.13
C ALA A 80 -4.96 11.32 -0.73
N GLY A 81 -6.08 10.91 -1.32
CA GLY A 81 -7.00 11.83 -2.03
C GLY A 81 -6.67 12.03 -3.51
N GLY A 82 -5.89 11.11 -4.09
CA GLY A 82 -5.53 11.11 -5.50
C GLY A 82 -6.53 10.32 -6.36
N SER A 83 -6.19 10.11 -7.62
CA SER A 83 -7.02 9.35 -8.56
C SER A 83 -6.30 8.14 -9.12
N PHE A 84 -7.04 7.08 -9.37
CA PHE A 84 -6.55 5.87 -10.03
C PHE A 84 -6.92 5.91 -11.50
N HIS A 85 -5.95 5.55 -12.32
CA HIS A 85 -6.08 5.44 -13.77
C HIS A 85 -5.73 4.02 -14.19
N GLU A 86 -6.38 3.57 -15.26
CA GLU A 86 -6.06 2.29 -15.87
C GLU A 86 -4.56 2.27 -16.24
N PRO A 87 -3.87 1.13 -16.03
CA PRO A 87 -2.48 1.03 -16.42
C PRO A 87 -2.34 1.17 -17.94
N GLU A 88 -1.16 1.55 -18.40
CA GLU A 88 -0.87 1.52 -19.83
C GLU A 88 -1.06 0.08 -20.36
N PRO A 89 -1.69 -0.10 -21.54
CA PRO A 89 -2.13 -1.40 -22.04
C PRO A 89 -1.01 -2.45 -22.14
N ASP A 90 0.24 -2.00 -22.30
CA ASP A 90 1.41 -2.86 -22.42
C ASP A 90 1.91 -3.44 -21.08
N THR A 91 1.31 -3.06 -19.95
CA THR A 91 1.77 -3.46 -18.61
C THR A 91 0.94 -4.56 -17.92
N TRP A 92 -0.01 -5.16 -18.64
CA TRP A 92 -0.86 -6.23 -18.11
C TRP A 92 -0.16 -7.60 -18.19
N TYR A 93 0.64 -7.94 -17.18
CA TYR A 93 1.44 -9.17 -17.19
C TYR A 93 0.83 -10.35 -16.42
N SER A 94 -0.23 -10.16 -15.62
CA SER A 94 -0.83 -11.26 -14.84
C SER A 94 -2.29 -10.98 -14.46
N GLN A 95 -3.16 -11.99 -14.50
CA GLN A 95 -4.55 -11.90 -14.01
C GLN A 95 -4.63 -11.72 -12.49
N ASP A 96 -3.62 -12.20 -11.75
CA ASP A 96 -3.60 -12.10 -10.29
C ASP A 96 -3.10 -10.74 -9.80
N TRP A 97 -2.37 -10.00 -10.64
CA TRP A 97 -1.78 -8.70 -10.31
C TRP A 97 -2.40 -7.59 -11.14
N ALA A 98 -3.16 -6.72 -10.49
CA ALA A 98 -3.66 -5.51 -11.10
C ALA A 98 -2.57 -4.43 -11.04
N ALA A 99 -2.14 -3.96 -12.21
CA ALA A 99 -1.39 -2.72 -12.33
C ALA A 99 -2.38 -1.55 -12.33
N THR A 100 -2.05 -0.45 -11.67
CA THR A 100 -2.83 0.79 -11.72
C THR A 100 -1.92 1.98 -11.55
N THR A 101 -2.25 3.08 -12.23
CA THR A 101 -1.50 4.33 -12.10
C THR A 101 -2.19 5.23 -11.09
N TYR A 102 -1.54 5.45 -9.95
CA TYR A 102 -1.99 6.40 -8.96
C TYR A 102 -1.41 7.78 -9.23
N ARG A 103 -2.29 8.78 -9.38
CA ARG A 103 -1.90 10.19 -9.47
C ARG A 103 -2.21 10.86 -8.13
N PRO A 104 -1.18 11.33 -7.39
CA PRO A 104 -1.40 12.03 -6.13
C PRO A 104 -2.21 13.33 -6.34
N PRO A 105 -2.85 13.86 -5.30
CA PRO A 105 -3.44 15.19 -5.37
C PRO A 105 -2.37 16.27 -5.64
N GLY A 106 -2.76 17.38 -6.26
CA GLY A 106 -1.87 18.52 -6.48
C GLY A 106 -0.89 18.38 -7.66
N GLY A 107 -1.11 17.43 -8.57
CA GLY A 107 -0.33 17.33 -9.82
C GLY A 107 1.06 16.70 -9.68
N GLY A 108 1.31 15.97 -8.60
CA GLY A 108 2.57 15.23 -8.43
C GLY A 108 2.76 14.10 -9.46
N LEU A 109 4.01 13.68 -9.64
CA LEU A 109 4.36 12.62 -10.59
C LEU A 109 3.60 11.30 -10.30
N PRO A 110 3.17 10.56 -11.32
CA PRO A 110 2.42 9.32 -11.15
C PRO A 110 3.24 8.23 -10.45
N VAL A 111 2.55 7.36 -9.74
CA VAL A 111 3.10 6.16 -9.10
C VAL A 111 2.35 4.96 -9.64
N HIS A 112 3.07 4.05 -10.29
CA HIS A 112 2.46 2.83 -10.82
C HIS A 112 2.54 1.76 -9.73
N LEU A 113 1.38 1.28 -9.31
CA LEU A 113 1.21 0.27 -8.27
C LEU A 113 0.78 -1.05 -8.93
N GLN A 114 1.49 -2.12 -8.61
CA GLN A 114 1.08 -3.49 -8.86
C GLN A 114 0.64 -4.10 -7.54
N VAL A 115 -0.61 -4.53 -7.47
CA VAL A 115 -1.19 -5.15 -6.28
C VAL A 115 -1.98 -6.39 -6.69
N ASP A 116 -2.02 -7.39 -5.82
CA ASP A 116 -2.92 -8.51 -5.99
C ASP A 116 -4.36 -7.99 -6.15
N SER A 117 -5.05 -8.44 -7.19
CA SER A 117 -6.35 -7.90 -7.64
C SER A 117 -7.41 -7.89 -6.54
N ARG A 118 -7.29 -8.78 -5.55
CA ARG A 118 -8.20 -8.88 -4.40
C ARG A 118 -8.02 -7.73 -3.40
N TYR A 119 -6.86 -7.11 -3.36
CA TYR A 119 -6.57 -5.94 -2.53
C TYR A 119 -6.81 -4.63 -3.27
N LEU A 120 -6.94 -4.63 -4.60
CA LEU A 120 -7.13 -3.42 -5.40
C LEU A 120 -8.29 -2.54 -4.90
N PRO A 121 -9.50 -3.06 -4.61
CA PRO A 121 -10.58 -2.23 -4.10
C PRO A 121 -10.26 -1.57 -2.75
N LEU A 122 -9.50 -2.25 -1.88
CA LEU A 122 -9.10 -1.71 -0.58
C LEU A 122 -8.06 -0.60 -0.72
N VAL A 123 -7.09 -0.80 -1.62
CA VAL A 123 -6.05 0.20 -1.92
C VAL A 123 -6.67 1.42 -2.59
N GLN A 124 -7.61 1.22 -3.52
CA GLN A 124 -8.33 2.32 -4.18
C GLN A 124 -9.13 3.13 -3.17
N ALA A 125 -9.91 2.48 -2.29
CA ALA A 125 -10.67 3.18 -1.27
C ALA A 125 -9.76 4.02 -0.35
N ALA A 126 -8.64 3.45 0.09
CA ALA A 126 -7.72 4.12 1.03
C ALA A 126 -6.96 5.31 0.45
N LEU A 127 -6.71 5.32 -0.86
CA LEU A 127 -5.92 6.35 -1.54
C LEU A 127 -6.77 7.37 -2.32
N THR A 128 -8.03 7.05 -2.62
CA THR A 128 -8.98 7.95 -3.30
C THR A 128 -9.76 8.80 -2.33
N ASP A 129 -10.24 8.20 -1.24
CA ASP A 129 -11.02 8.90 -0.24
C ASP A 129 -10.15 9.09 1.02
N PRO A 130 -9.72 10.32 1.35
CA PRO A 130 -9.17 10.57 2.68
C PRO A 130 -10.19 10.24 3.79
N GLY A 131 -11.50 10.21 3.46
CA GLY A 131 -12.61 9.93 4.35
C GLY A 131 -12.80 11.00 5.43
N PRO A 132 -14.02 11.18 5.98
CA PRO A 132 -14.39 12.28 6.88
C PRO A 132 -13.79 12.20 8.31
N PHE A 133 -12.71 11.41 8.51
CA PHE A 133 -12.16 11.08 9.82
C PHE A 133 -10.83 11.77 10.14
N GLY A 134 -10.46 12.78 9.37
CA GLY A 134 -9.34 13.66 9.67
C GLY A 134 -9.64 15.05 9.14
N LYS A 135 -10.09 15.95 10.03
CA LYS A 135 -9.98 17.38 9.78
C LYS A 135 -8.49 17.63 9.57
N ALA A 136 -8.07 17.81 8.32
CA ALA A 136 -6.72 18.24 8.00
C ALA A 136 -6.53 19.59 8.68
N ASP A 137 -5.77 19.59 9.78
CA ASP A 137 -5.12 20.80 10.22
C ASP A 137 -3.90 20.97 9.30
N PRO A 138 -3.84 22.01 8.45
CA PRO A 138 -2.72 22.25 7.55
C PRO A 138 -1.44 22.70 8.31
N THR A 139 -1.45 22.66 9.64
CA THR A 139 -0.35 23.10 10.51
C THR A 139 0.02 21.98 11.49
N GLY A 140 0.74 20.96 11.01
CA GLY A 140 1.13 19.82 11.83
C GLY A 140 2.46 19.21 11.41
N PHE A 141 3.52 20.01 11.45
CA PHE A 141 4.91 19.55 11.36
C PHE A 141 5.17 18.52 12.47
N GLY A 142 5.08 17.24 12.14
CA GLY A 142 5.34 16.12 13.04
C GLY A 142 6.64 15.42 12.69
N ILE A 143 7.75 16.17 12.66
CA ILE A 143 9.08 15.58 12.83
C ILE A 143 9.02 14.73 14.11
N ARG A 144 9.24 13.43 14.01
CA ARG A 144 9.49 12.58 15.17
C ARG A 144 10.77 13.08 15.86
N PRO A 145 10.74 13.70 17.05
CA PRO A 145 11.96 13.95 17.78
C PRO A 145 12.32 12.69 18.58
N GLY A 146 13.62 12.52 18.78
CA GLY A 146 14.28 11.39 19.38
C GLY A 146 13.59 10.79 20.60
N CYS A 147 13.63 9.46 20.63
CA CYS A 147 13.79 8.70 21.85
C CYS A 147 15.10 9.16 22.52
N VAL A 148 15.04 10.16 23.40
CA VAL A 148 16.10 10.44 24.38
C VAL A 148 15.47 10.20 25.75
N ARG A 149 15.86 9.07 26.36
CA ARG A 149 15.59 8.78 27.78
C ARG A 149 16.27 9.88 28.60
N LEU A 150 15.47 10.71 29.26
CA LEU A 150 15.86 11.40 30.47
C LEU A 150 16.02 10.35 31.58
N VAL A 151 17.26 10.07 31.96
CA VAL A 151 17.58 9.47 33.26
C VAL A 151 17.90 10.64 34.18
N SER A 152 16.95 11.00 35.03
CA SER A 152 17.24 11.78 36.24
C SER A 152 18.11 10.93 37.16
N ARG A 153 19.28 11.44 37.53
CA ARG A 153 19.90 11.10 38.81
C ARG A 153 20.12 12.40 39.56
N GLU A 154 19.59 12.40 40.77
CA GLU A 154 19.88 13.29 41.89
C GLU A 154 21.37 13.22 42.29
#